data_AF-A0A9Q0T4Z7-F1
#
_entry.id   AF-A0A9Q0T4Z7-F1
#
_cell.length_a   1.000
_cell.length_b   1.000
_cell.length_c   1.000
_cell.angle_alpha   90.00
_cell.angle_beta   90.00
_cell.angle_gamma   90.00
#
_symmetry.space_group_name_H-M   'P 1'
#
loop_
_entity.id
_entity.type
_entity.pdbx_description
1 polymer ?
#
loop_
_entity_poly.entity_id
_entity_poly.type
_entity_poly.pdbx_seq_one_letter_code
_entity_poly.pdbx_strand_id
1 'polypeptide(L)'
;MLNTVVAGLWSRWWDASNEREKLFRAVLITAVAMITIFWFLWNNIKPKKAVAAPSPPGPRGLPLVGYLPFLGYDLHKKFTELAGVYGPIYKLRLGNKLCMVVSSPPLAKEIVRDKDTIFANRDPPISALVLSYGGNDIAWSSYGPPWTKMRKIFVREMLSNASLDASYELRKQEVKKAIRDVYNKIGSPVDFGELAYVTSINAALRILLGGGTIQGEKWTDFVAQLRSHAAEMMVLIGKPNVSDLFPVLARFDLQGIEKKAKRIAETLDQFLQYAIEQRSKEEKAHMDEGKDFLQILLDLNKHEDPAKSITIEQVKSIILV
;
A
#
# COMPACT_ATOMS: atom_id res chain seq x y z
N MET A 1 56.81 -9.44 -14.40
CA MET A 1 56.32 -9.03 -13.06
C MET A 1 54.81 -9.13 -12.88
N LEU A 2 53.95 -8.88 -13.90
CA LEU A 2 52.50 -9.01 -13.74
C LEU A 2 51.99 -10.46 -13.59
N ASN A 3 52.57 -11.43 -14.31
CA ASN A 3 52.10 -12.83 -14.28
C ASN A 3 52.30 -13.51 -12.91
N THR A 4 53.31 -13.12 -12.15
CA THR A 4 53.60 -13.65 -10.82
C THR A 4 52.65 -13.11 -9.75
N VAL A 5 52.17 -11.87 -9.91
CA VAL A 5 51.19 -11.26 -8.98
C VAL A 5 49.79 -11.85 -9.19
N VAL A 6 49.39 -12.08 -10.45
CA VAL A 6 48.11 -12.74 -10.76
C VAL A 6 48.16 -14.21 -10.31
N ALA A 7 49.24 -14.95 -10.60
CA ALA A 7 49.37 -16.34 -10.14
C ALA A 7 49.34 -16.47 -8.60
N GLY A 8 49.94 -15.53 -7.87
CA GLY A 8 49.91 -15.50 -6.40
C GLY A 8 48.53 -15.15 -5.81
N LEU A 9 47.73 -14.35 -6.50
CA LEU A 9 46.34 -14.05 -6.09
C LEU A 9 45.42 -15.27 -6.27
N TRP A 10 45.64 -16.07 -7.31
CA TRP A 10 44.92 -17.32 -7.55
C TRP A 10 45.38 -18.45 -6.60
N SER A 11 46.67 -18.57 -6.31
CA SER A 11 47.18 -19.59 -5.38
C SER A 11 46.73 -19.33 -3.94
N ARG A 12 46.66 -18.06 -3.52
CA ARG A 12 46.19 -17.66 -2.18
C ARG A 12 44.68 -17.83 -2.00
N TRP A 13 43.93 -17.88 -3.11
CA TRP A 13 42.63 -18.52 -3.08
C TRP A 13 42.85 -20.00 -2.76
N TRP A 14 43.44 -20.83 -3.61
CA TRP A 14 43.49 -22.29 -3.36
C TRP A 14 44.15 -22.78 -2.04
N ASP A 15 45.02 -21.99 -1.41
CA ASP A 15 45.71 -22.34 -0.17
C ASP A 15 44.90 -21.97 1.09
N ALA A 16 43.82 -22.71 1.34
CA ALA A 16 43.03 -22.60 2.57
C ALA A 16 43.69 -23.45 3.67
N SER A 17 44.47 -22.81 4.55
CA SER A 17 45.09 -23.48 5.71
C SER A 17 44.10 -23.86 6.82
N ASN A 18 42.85 -23.39 6.72
CA ASN A 18 41.81 -23.57 7.72
C ASN A 18 40.66 -24.44 7.18
N GLU A 19 40.33 -25.53 7.86
CA GLU A 19 39.24 -26.46 7.48
C GLU A 19 37.90 -25.74 7.27
N ARG A 20 37.68 -24.62 7.98
CA ARG A 20 36.49 -23.79 7.84
C ARG A 20 36.38 -23.12 6.45
N GLU A 21 37.50 -22.72 5.86
CA GLU A 21 37.52 -22.11 4.51
C GLU A 21 37.31 -23.15 3.42
N LYS A 22 37.86 -24.36 3.57
CA LYS A 22 37.62 -25.49 2.67
C LYS A 22 36.14 -25.87 2.66
N LEU A 23 35.53 -25.98 3.85
CA LEU A 23 34.09 -26.21 3.99
C LEU A 23 33.27 -25.10 3.34
N PHE A 24 33.61 -23.83 3.60
CA PHE A 24 32.88 -22.70 3.01
C PHE A 24 32.93 -22.71 1.47
N ARG A 25 34.08 -23.04 0.88
CA ARG A 25 34.24 -23.15 -0.58
C ARG A 25 33.51 -24.35 -1.16
N ALA A 26 33.58 -25.51 -0.51
CA ALA A 26 32.83 -26.68 -0.93
C ALA A 26 31.32 -26.39 -0.92
N VAL A 27 30.81 -25.73 0.11
CA VAL A 27 29.42 -25.26 0.19
C VAL A 27 29.11 -24.25 -0.93
N LEU A 28 30.00 -23.30 -1.21
CA LEU A 28 29.77 -22.32 -2.27
C LEU A 28 29.74 -22.97 -3.67
N ILE A 29 30.70 -23.85 -3.97
CA ILE A 29 30.79 -24.56 -5.25
C ILE A 29 29.57 -25.47 -5.44
N THR A 30 29.18 -26.22 -4.41
CA THR A 30 27.98 -27.09 -4.47
C THR A 30 26.71 -26.28 -4.64
N ALA A 31 26.58 -25.13 -3.94
CA ALA A 31 25.44 -24.23 -4.11
C ALA A 31 25.36 -23.68 -5.55
N VAL A 32 26.48 -23.23 -6.13
CA VAL A 32 26.54 -22.75 -7.52
C VAL A 32 26.18 -23.87 -8.50
N ALA A 33 26.73 -25.07 -8.32
CA ALA A 33 26.42 -26.23 -9.15
C ALA A 33 24.92 -26.58 -9.09
N MET A 34 24.33 -26.63 -7.89
CA MET A 34 22.89 -26.88 -7.74
C MET A 34 22.03 -25.79 -8.40
N ILE A 35 22.41 -24.52 -8.28
CA ILE A 35 21.72 -23.41 -8.94
C ILE A 35 21.79 -23.54 -10.47
N THR A 36 22.94 -23.90 -11.02
CA THR A 36 23.10 -24.08 -12.48
C THR A 36 22.32 -25.28 -13.01
N ILE A 37 22.33 -26.41 -12.30
CA ILE A 37 21.53 -27.61 -12.66
C ILE A 37 20.05 -27.29 -12.56
N PHE A 38 19.61 -26.63 -11.49
CA PHE A 38 18.22 -26.20 -11.34
C PHE A 38 17.81 -25.24 -12.46
N TRP A 39 18.66 -24.25 -12.80
CA TRP A 39 18.43 -23.33 -13.91
C TRP A 39 18.29 -24.08 -15.25
N PHE A 40 19.16 -25.06 -15.51
CA PHE A 40 19.14 -25.87 -16.71
C PHE A 40 17.87 -26.74 -16.77
N LEU A 41 17.55 -27.48 -15.71
CA LEU A 41 16.34 -28.31 -15.63
C LEU A 41 15.07 -27.47 -15.79
N TRP A 42 15.00 -26.32 -15.12
CA TRP A 42 13.87 -25.40 -15.21
C TRP A 42 13.68 -24.84 -16.63
N ASN A 43 14.77 -24.54 -17.33
CA ASN A 43 14.68 -24.01 -18.70
C ASN A 43 14.26 -25.09 -19.72
N ASN A 44 14.48 -26.37 -19.39
CA ASN A 44 14.14 -27.53 -20.23
C ASN A 44 12.77 -28.13 -19.91
N ILE A 45 12.23 -27.93 -18.70
CA ILE A 45 10.84 -28.28 -18.37
C ILE A 45 9.91 -27.18 -18.89
N LYS A 46 9.64 -27.22 -20.20
CA LYS A 46 8.60 -26.38 -20.81
C LYS A 46 7.32 -27.20 -20.95
N PRO A 47 6.19 -26.83 -20.33
CA PRO A 47 4.91 -27.40 -20.73
C PRO A 47 4.67 -27.11 -22.21
N LYS A 48 4.09 -28.08 -22.95
CA LYS A 48 3.70 -27.89 -24.34
C LYS A 48 2.85 -26.61 -24.44
N LYS A 49 3.34 -25.61 -25.18
CA LYS A 49 2.60 -24.36 -25.38
C LYS A 49 1.34 -24.68 -26.18
N ALA A 50 0.17 -24.53 -25.56
CA ALA A 50 -1.05 -24.27 -26.30
C ALA A 50 -0.82 -23.03 -27.18
N VAL A 51 -1.42 -22.99 -28.36
CA VAL A 51 -1.36 -21.84 -29.28
C VAL A 51 -2.02 -20.65 -28.57
N ALA A 52 -1.21 -19.87 -27.86
CA ALA A 52 -1.65 -18.70 -27.13
C ALA A 52 -1.67 -17.52 -28.09
N ALA A 53 -2.70 -16.67 -27.95
CA ALA A 53 -2.76 -15.38 -28.63
C ALA A 53 -1.44 -14.60 -28.44
N PRO A 54 -1.05 -13.74 -29.41
CA PRO A 54 0.17 -12.95 -29.30
C PRO A 54 0.18 -12.16 -27.99
N SER A 55 1.06 -12.55 -27.08
CA SER A 55 1.22 -11.85 -25.81
C SER A 55 2.11 -10.63 -26.03
N PRO A 56 1.84 -9.49 -25.37
CA PRO A 56 2.67 -8.30 -25.52
C PRO A 56 4.17 -8.59 -25.29
N PRO A 57 5.05 -7.84 -25.95
CA PRO A 57 6.49 -7.99 -25.80
C PRO A 57 6.92 -7.63 -24.36
N GLY A 58 8.19 -7.83 -24.02
CA GLY A 58 8.69 -7.46 -22.71
C GLY A 58 10.06 -8.01 -22.36
N PRO A 59 10.73 -7.44 -21.35
CA PRO A 59 12.06 -7.88 -20.96
C PRO A 59 12.07 -9.31 -20.42
N ARG A 60 13.15 -10.03 -20.70
CA ARG A 60 13.41 -11.35 -20.13
C ARG A 60 13.96 -11.18 -18.71
N GLY A 61 13.33 -11.85 -17.75
CA GLY A 61 13.80 -11.93 -16.37
C GLY A 61 14.68 -13.16 -16.10
N LEU A 62 15.31 -13.18 -14.93
CA LEU A 62 15.97 -14.37 -14.40
C LEU A 62 14.93 -15.40 -13.93
N PRO A 63 15.28 -16.70 -13.85
CA PRO A 63 14.39 -17.68 -13.22
C PRO A 63 14.09 -17.33 -11.77
N LEU A 64 12.90 -17.73 -11.32
CA LEU A 64 12.32 -17.46 -10.00
C LEU A 64 12.01 -15.98 -9.72
N VAL A 65 13.00 -15.09 -9.83
CA VAL A 65 12.86 -13.68 -9.43
C VAL A 65 12.35 -12.76 -10.54
N GLY A 66 12.31 -13.24 -11.79
CA GLY A 66 11.84 -12.46 -12.92
C GLY A 66 12.75 -11.25 -13.17
N TYR A 67 12.13 -10.08 -13.38
CA TYR A 67 12.82 -8.84 -13.69
C TYR A 67 13.17 -8.01 -12.43
N LEU A 68 12.83 -8.49 -11.22
CA LEU A 68 13.06 -7.78 -9.96
C LEU A 68 14.51 -7.25 -9.79
N PRO A 69 15.57 -8.02 -10.06
CA PRO A 69 16.94 -7.55 -9.84
C PRO A 69 17.38 -6.40 -10.76
N PHE A 70 16.63 -6.17 -11.83
CA PHE A 70 16.90 -5.11 -12.81
C PHE A 70 16.03 -3.86 -12.57
N LEU A 71 15.16 -3.89 -11.55
CA LEU A 71 14.38 -2.74 -11.13
C LEU A 71 15.19 -1.90 -10.14
N GLY A 72 15.16 -0.57 -10.33
CA GLY A 72 15.69 0.40 -9.39
C GLY A 72 14.61 0.93 -8.45
N TYR A 73 14.98 1.95 -7.67
CA TYR A 73 14.06 2.63 -6.75
C TYR A 73 12.95 3.42 -7.47
N ASP A 74 13.28 4.04 -8.60
CA ASP A 74 12.34 4.85 -9.41
C ASP A 74 11.57 3.97 -10.42
N LEU A 75 10.66 3.12 -9.94
CA LEU A 75 9.92 2.17 -10.78
C LEU A 75 9.21 2.83 -11.98
N HIS A 76 8.56 3.98 -11.76
CA HIS A 76 7.83 4.70 -12.79
C HIS A 76 8.75 5.20 -13.93
N LYS A 77 9.96 5.67 -13.61
CA LYS A 77 10.95 6.03 -14.64
C LYS A 77 11.43 4.80 -15.38
N LYS A 78 11.74 3.71 -14.64
CA LYS A 78 12.20 2.47 -15.26
C LYS A 78 11.17 1.88 -16.22
N PHE A 79 9.89 1.95 -15.85
CA PHE A 79 8.80 1.51 -16.71
C PHE A 79 8.62 2.40 -17.94
N THR A 80 8.85 3.71 -17.81
CA THR A 80 8.84 4.63 -18.95
C THR A 80 9.96 4.31 -19.95
N GLU A 81 11.18 4.03 -19.46
CA GLU A 81 12.30 3.60 -20.33
C GLU A 81 11.96 2.30 -21.09
N LEU A 82 11.40 1.32 -20.39
CA LEU A 82 11.01 0.04 -20.99
C LEU A 82 9.88 0.20 -22.01
N ALA A 83 8.93 1.12 -21.78
CA ALA A 83 7.89 1.45 -22.76
C ALA A 83 8.49 2.00 -24.06
N GLY A 84 9.60 2.76 -24.00
CA GLY A 84 10.33 3.21 -25.18
C GLY A 84 10.96 2.08 -26.01
N VAL A 85 11.25 0.93 -25.39
CA VAL A 85 11.86 -0.24 -26.05
C VAL A 85 10.82 -1.25 -26.52
N TYR A 86 9.83 -1.55 -25.68
CA TYR A 86 8.84 -2.61 -25.91
C TYR A 86 7.50 -2.10 -26.41
N GLY A 87 7.30 -0.78 -26.45
CA GLY A 87 6.07 -0.13 -26.87
C GLY A 87 5.11 0.17 -25.71
N PRO A 88 3.91 0.72 -26.04
CA PRO A 88 2.98 1.29 -25.08
C PRO A 88 2.28 0.26 -24.16
N ILE A 89 2.41 -1.03 -24.48
CA ILE A 89 1.96 -2.14 -23.65
C ILE A 89 2.99 -3.25 -23.70
N TYR A 90 3.49 -3.65 -22.53
CA TYR A 90 4.48 -4.71 -22.43
C TYR A 90 4.32 -5.45 -21.11
N LYS A 91 4.93 -6.63 -21.02
CA LYS A 91 4.85 -7.50 -19.84
C LYS A 91 6.20 -7.66 -19.17
N LEU A 92 6.20 -7.88 -17.86
CA LEU A 92 7.37 -8.34 -17.12
C LEU A 92 6.94 -9.28 -16.00
N ARG A 93 7.86 -10.10 -15.49
CA ARG A 93 7.59 -10.92 -14.30
C ARG A 93 8.22 -10.29 -13.06
N LEU A 94 7.47 -10.20 -11.98
CA LEU A 94 7.92 -9.77 -10.66
C LEU A 94 7.87 -10.99 -9.73
N GLY A 95 9.00 -11.70 -9.59
CA GLY A 95 8.97 -13.03 -8.98
C GLY A 95 8.04 -13.96 -9.76
N ASN A 96 7.06 -14.53 -9.07
CA ASN A 96 6.04 -15.38 -9.70
C ASN A 96 4.87 -14.60 -10.32
N LYS A 97 4.74 -13.29 -10.09
CA LYS A 97 3.63 -12.49 -10.63
C LYS A 97 3.93 -12.01 -12.06
N LEU A 98 2.94 -12.10 -12.95
CA LEU A 98 3.00 -11.50 -14.29
C LEU A 98 2.39 -10.10 -14.20
N CYS A 99 3.17 -9.08 -14.55
CA CYS A 99 2.74 -7.69 -14.56
C CYS A 99 2.64 -7.19 -16.00
N MET A 100 1.54 -6.51 -16.31
CA MET A 100 1.34 -5.78 -17.56
C MET A 100 1.52 -4.29 -17.26
N VAL A 101 2.40 -3.63 -18.01
CA VAL A 101 2.59 -2.19 -17.93
C VAL A 101 1.96 -1.55 -19.15
N VAL A 102 1.18 -0.48 -18.90
CA VAL A 102 0.48 0.30 -19.92
C VAL A 102 0.95 1.74 -19.78
N SER A 103 1.45 2.30 -20.88
CA SER A 103 2.10 3.62 -20.92
C SER A 103 1.58 4.44 -22.09
N SER A 104 0.25 4.43 -22.32
CA SER A 104 -0.40 5.15 -23.40
C SER A 104 -1.80 5.62 -22.98
N PRO A 105 -2.16 6.90 -23.18
CA PRO A 105 -3.47 7.40 -22.77
C PRO A 105 -4.68 6.68 -23.43
N PRO A 106 -4.68 6.37 -24.76
CA PRO A 106 -5.73 5.54 -25.36
C PRO A 106 -5.90 4.17 -24.69
N LEU A 107 -4.80 3.48 -24.39
CA LEU A 107 -4.86 2.16 -23.73
C LEU A 107 -5.29 2.27 -22.27
N ALA A 108 -4.84 3.30 -21.56
CA ALA A 108 -5.29 3.57 -20.21
C ALA A 108 -6.81 3.81 -20.18
N LYS A 109 -7.35 4.62 -21.11
CA LYS A 109 -8.79 4.82 -21.26
C LYS A 109 -9.52 3.50 -21.53
N GLU A 110 -9.00 2.66 -22.41
CA GLU A 110 -9.62 1.36 -22.70
C GLU A 110 -9.74 0.51 -21.42
N ILE A 111 -8.72 0.52 -20.56
CA ILE A 111 -8.68 -0.25 -19.31
C ILE A 111 -9.56 0.34 -18.22
N VAL A 112 -9.46 1.65 -17.96
CA VAL A 112 -10.07 2.29 -16.79
C VAL A 112 -11.47 2.85 -17.06
N ARG A 113 -11.93 2.83 -18.32
CA ARG A 113 -13.25 3.33 -18.72
C ARG A 113 -14.01 2.34 -19.61
N ASP A 114 -13.42 1.95 -20.73
CA ASP A 114 -14.18 1.20 -21.74
C ASP A 114 -14.36 -0.28 -21.35
N LYS A 115 -13.41 -0.82 -20.56
CA LYS A 115 -13.38 -2.18 -20.00
C LYS A 115 -13.18 -2.19 -18.47
N ASP A 116 -13.59 -1.12 -17.80
CA ASP A 116 -13.35 -0.87 -16.37
C ASP A 116 -13.72 -2.06 -15.47
N THR A 117 -14.90 -2.66 -15.68
CA THR A 117 -15.39 -3.81 -14.91
C THR A 117 -14.51 -5.06 -15.01
N ILE A 118 -13.86 -5.29 -16.16
CA ILE A 118 -12.96 -6.42 -16.38
C ILE A 118 -11.66 -6.24 -15.56
N PHE A 119 -11.19 -4.99 -15.46
CA PHE A 119 -9.94 -4.64 -14.78
C PHE A 119 -10.15 -4.04 -13.39
N ALA A 120 -11.37 -4.13 -12.84
CA ALA A 120 -11.73 -3.45 -11.59
C ALA A 120 -11.21 -4.15 -10.32
N ASN A 121 -10.71 -5.39 -10.40
CA ASN A 121 -10.17 -6.11 -9.25
C ASN A 121 -8.80 -5.58 -8.81
N ARG A 122 -8.40 -5.92 -7.59
CA ARG A 122 -7.15 -5.48 -6.95
C ARG A 122 -6.26 -6.68 -6.63
N ASP A 123 -4.95 -6.48 -6.62
CA ASP A 123 -3.94 -7.40 -6.10
C ASP A 123 -3.25 -6.72 -4.90
N PRO A 124 -3.95 -6.61 -3.75
CA PRO A 124 -3.43 -5.87 -2.60
C PRO A 124 -2.23 -6.59 -1.96
N PRO A 125 -1.22 -5.85 -1.48
CA PRO A 125 -0.20 -6.44 -0.62
C PRO A 125 -0.81 -6.86 0.73
N ILE A 126 -0.17 -7.81 1.42
CA ILE A 126 -0.64 -8.29 2.73
C ILE A 126 -0.80 -7.16 3.76
N SER A 127 0.09 -6.15 3.73
CA SER A 127 0.00 -4.97 4.60
C SER A 127 -1.29 -4.18 4.36
N ALA A 128 -1.67 -3.99 3.10
CA ALA A 128 -2.93 -3.32 2.76
C ALA A 128 -4.14 -4.12 3.26
N LEU A 129 -4.15 -5.44 3.06
CA LEU A 129 -5.24 -6.30 3.56
C LEU A 129 -5.39 -6.20 5.08
N VAL A 130 -4.28 -6.26 5.83
CA VAL A 130 -4.32 -6.14 7.30
C VAL A 130 -4.84 -4.78 7.74
N LEU A 131 -4.35 -3.69 7.12
CA LEU A 131 -4.71 -2.31 7.49
C LEU A 131 -6.14 -1.92 7.05
N SER A 132 -6.74 -2.68 6.13
CA SER A 132 -8.09 -2.43 5.59
C SER A 132 -9.13 -3.48 6.01
N TYR A 133 -8.92 -4.11 7.17
CA TYR A 133 -9.83 -5.12 7.71
C TYR A 133 -10.14 -6.26 6.72
N GLY A 134 -9.12 -6.75 6.03
CA GLY A 134 -9.23 -7.82 5.02
C GLY A 134 -9.60 -7.33 3.62
N GLY A 135 -9.41 -6.04 3.31
CA GLY A 135 -9.83 -5.46 2.03
C GLY A 135 -11.31 -5.12 2.00
N ASN A 136 -11.86 -4.66 3.14
CA ASN A 136 -13.26 -4.24 3.27
C ASN A 136 -13.46 -2.74 2.96
N ASP A 137 -12.40 -2.05 2.55
CA ASP A 137 -12.42 -0.65 2.14
C ASP A 137 -12.76 -0.45 0.65
N ILE A 138 -12.74 0.79 0.16
CA ILE A 138 -13.04 1.09 -1.25
C ILE A 138 -11.80 1.12 -2.17
N ALA A 139 -10.59 1.03 -1.60
CA ALA A 139 -9.32 1.10 -2.32
C ALA A 139 -8.82 -0.29 -2.76
N TRP A 140 -8.88 -1.25 -1.85
CA TRP A 140 -8.30 -2.60 -1.95
C TRP A 140 -9.32 -3.73 -2.12
N SER A 141 -10.62 -3.46 -1.89
CA SER A 141 -11.64 -4.49 -2.11
C SER A 141 -11.80 -4.86 -3.58
N SER A 142 -12.20 -6.11 -3.82
CA SER A 142 -12.51 -6.60 -5.16
C SER A 142 -13.83 -6.02 -5.67
N TYR A 143 -13.92 -5.86 -6.98
CA TYR A 143 -15.14 -5.34 -7.59
C TYR A 143 -16.32 -6.30 -7.39
N GLY A 144 -17.46 -5.74 -7.03
CA GLY A 144 -18.69 -6.50 -6.81
C GLY A 144 -19.78 -5.65 -6.15
N PRO A 145 -20.94 -6.26 -5.85
CA PRO A 145 -22.02 -5.57 -5.16
C PRO A 145 -21.60 -4.94 -3.81
N PRO A 146 -20.80 -5.59 -2.94
CA PRO A 146 -20.33 -4.97 -1.69
C PRO A 146 -19.48 -3.72 -1.92
N TRP A 147 -18.50 -3.78 -2.81
CA TRP A 147 -17.67 -2.62 -3.15
C TRP A 147 -18.49 -1.48 -3.76
N THR A 148 -19.42 -1.81 -4.67
CA THR A 148 -20.30 -0.80 -5.30
C THR A 148 -21.15 -0.08 -4.26
N LYS A 149 -21.69 -0.82 -3.27
CA LYS A 149 -22.46 -0.25 -2.16
C LYS A 149 -21.60 0.71 -1.33
N MET A 150 -20.43 0.27 -0.90
CA MET A 150 -19.50 1.08 -0.10
C MET A 150 -19.05 2.34 -0.85
N ARG A 151 -18.73 2.21 -2.15
CA ARG A 151 -18.34 3.34 -3.00
C ARG A 151 -19.48 4.34 -3.19
N LYS A 152 -20.73 3.88 -3.34
CA LYS A 152 -21.92 4.75 -3.40
C LYS A 152 -22.12 5.53 -2.11
N ILE A 153 -22.01 4.86 -0.96
CA ILE A 153 -22.09 5.51 0.36
C ILE A 153 -21.01 6.57 0.49
N PHE A 154 -19.75 6.22 0.21
CA PHE A 154 -18.64 7.17 0.28
C PHE A 154 -18.88 8.41 -0.59
N VAL A 155 -19.27 8.22 -1.85
CA VAL A 155 -19.50 9.35 -2.77
C VAL A 155 -20.70 10.20 -2.34
N ARG A 156 -21.81 9.57 -1.94
CA ARG A 156 -23.05 10.29 -1.61
C ARG A 156 -23.00 10.97 -0.26
N GLU A 157 -22.42 10.32 0.74
CA GLU A 157 -22.43 10.82 2.11
C GLU A 157 -21.19 11.65 2.43
N MET A 158 -20.02 11.31 1.87
CA MET A 158 -18.76 11.98 2.22
C MET A 158 -18.29 12.98 1.16
N LEU A 159 -18.43 12.65 -0.13
CA LEU A 159 -17.96 13.49 -1.23
C LEU A 159 -19.06 14.29 -1.94
N SER A 160 -20.27 14.36 -1.38
CA SER A 160 -21.32 15.21 -1.95
C SER A 160 -20.99 16.68 -1.77
N ASN A 161 -21.52 17.54 -2.65
CA ASN A 161 -21.38 18.98 -2.51
C ASN A 161 -21.86 19.47 -1.14
N ALA A 162 -23.00 18.97 -0.66
CA ALA A 162 -23.53 19.33 0.65
C ALA A 162 -22.57 18.98 1.78
N SER A 163 -21.97 17.78 1.75
CA SER A 163 -21.00 17.32 2.74
C SER A 163 -19.69 18.13 2.69
N LEU A 164 -19.23 18.47 1.48
CA LEU A 164 -18.04 19.30 1.27
C LEU A 164 -18.26 20.74 1.75
N ASP A 165 -19.46 21.30 1.53
CA ASP A 165 -19.83 22.63 1.99
C ASP A 165 -19.99 22.70 3.51
N ALA A 166 -20.67 21.71 4.11
CA ALA A 166 -20.82 21.60 5.56
C ALA A 166 -19.48 21.53 6.31
N SER A 167 -18.46 20.95 5.66
CA SER A 167 -17.12 20.79 6.23
C SER A 167 -16.14 21.93 5.85
N TYR A 168 -16.59 22.95 5.11
CA TYR A 168 -15.74 24.04 4.64
C TYR A 168 -15.06 24.81 5.78
N GLU A 169 -15.82 25.21 6.81
CA GLU A 169 -15.27 26.00 7.92
C GLU A 169 -14.26 25.19 8.74
N LEU A 170 -14.45 23.87 8.87
CA LEU A 170 -13.47 22.99 9.53
C LEU A 170 -12.13 22.99 8.78
N ARG A 171 -12.15 22.80 7.45
CA ARG A 171 -10.93 22.86 6.62
C ARG A 171 -10.27 24.22 6.68
N LYS A 172 -11.05 25.30 6.60
CA LYS A 172 -10.56 26.67 6.65
C LYS A 172 -9.88 26.98 7.98
N GLN A 173 -10.37 26.45 9.09
CA GLN A 173 -9.73 26.60 10.39
C GLN A 173 -8.35 25.94 10.45
N GLU A 174 -8.20 24.72 9.92
CA GLU A 174 -6.89 24.05 9.87
C GLU A 174 -5.90 24.80 8.97
N VAL A 175 -6.35 25.33 7.83
CA VAL A 175 -5.49 26.17 6.97
C VAL A 175 -5.08 27.46 7.69
N LYS A 176 -6.01 28.13 8.39
CA LYS A 176 -5.68 29.32 9.20
C LYS A 176 -4.67 29.01 10.30
N LYS A 177 -4.75 27.83 10.92
CA LYS A 177 -3.78 27.37 11.92
C LYS A 177 -2.40 27.20 11.28
N ALA A 178 -2.32 26.54 10.13
CA ALA A 178 -1.07 26.39 9.39
C ALA A 178 -0.43 27.73 9.02
N ILE A 179 -1.23 28.70 8.54
CA ILE A 179 -0.75 30.06 8.23
C ILE A 179 -0.19 30.74 9.48
N ARG A 180 -0.86 30.61 10.63
CA ARG A 180 -0.40 31.17 11.89
C ARG A 180 0.91 30.52 12.35
N ASP A 181 1.03 29.21 12.21
CA ASP A 181 2.23 28.46 12.57
C ASP A 181 3.44 28.90 11.72
N VAL A 182 3.23 29.21 10.44
CA VAL A 182 4.26 29.80 9.57
C VAL A 182 4.61 31.22 10.01
N TYR A 183 3.60 32.06 10.29
CA TYR A 183 3.82 33.43 10.74
C TYR A 183 4.63 33.49 12.04
N ASN A 184 4.39 32.57 12.96
CA ASN A 184 5.13 32.47 14.23
C ASN A 184 6.59 32.00 14.04
N LYS A 185 6.96 31.51 12.86
CA LYS A 185 8.30 31.04 12.49
C LYS A 185 9.02 31.98 11.52
N ILE A 186 8.56 33.22 11.37
CA ILE A 186 9.25 34.22 10.53
C ILE A 186 10.73 34.32 10.92
N GLY A 187 11.61 34.28 9.92
CA GLY A 187 13.06 34.26 10.11
C GLY A 187 13.66 32.87 10.33
N SER A 188 12.85 31.81 10.38
CA SER A 188 13.30 30.41 10.49
C SER A 188 12.91 29.59 9.26
N PRO A 189 13.71 28.60 8.85
CA PRO A 189 13.32 27.64 7.81
C PRO A 189 12.05 26.87 8.19
N VAL A 190 11.18 26.63 7.20
CA VAL A 190 9.93 25.85 7.37
C VAL A 190 9.95 24.69 6.39
N ASP A 191 9.72 23.47 6.89
CA ASP A 191 9.45 22.31 6.04
C ASP A 191 8.00 22.36 5.54
N PHE A 192 7.84 22.71 4.26
CA PHE A 192 6.52 22.77 3.63
C PHE A 192 5.88 21.39 3.42
N GLY A 193 6.69 20.34 3.27
CA GLY A 193 6.19 18.97 3.12
C GLY A 193 5.55 18.49 4.42
N GLU A 194 6.23 18.69 5.55
CA GLU A 194 5.68 18.40 6.87
C GLU A 194 4.45 19.28 7.16
N LEU A 195 4.52 20.58 6.89
CA LEU A 195 3.39 21.51 7.10
C LEU A 195 2.15 21.07 6.30
N ALA A 196 2.32 20.75 5.02
CA ALA A 196 1.23 20.29 4.16
C ALA A 196 0.66 18.96 4.68
N TYR A 197 1.52 18.00 5.03
CA TYR A 197 1.10 16.71 5.58
C TYR A 197 0.27 16.87 6.86
N VAL A 198 0.78 17.62 7.84
CA VAL A 198 0.09 17.89 9.12
C VAL A 198 -1.24 18.61 8.89
N THR A 199 -1.27 19.59 8.00
CA THR A 199 -2.49 20.35 7.71
C THR A 199 -3.55 19.47 7.04
N SER A 200 -3.16 18.67 6.05
CA SER A 200 -4.06 17.76 5.33
C SER A 200 -4.64 16.68 6.23
N ILE A 201 -3.81 16.04 7.06
CA ILE A 201 -4.31 14.99 7.96
C ILE A 201 -5.21 15.56 9.06
N ASN A 202 -4.86 16.70 9.65
CA ASN A 202 -5.72 17.33 10.66
C ASN A 202 -7.06 17.75 10.05
N ALA A 203 -7.06 18.30 8.84
CA ALA A 203 -8.29 18.63 8.12
C ALA A 203 -9.14 17.38 7.88
N ALA A 204 -8.55 16.29 7.36
CA ALA A 204 -9.28 15.04 7.14
C ALA A 204 -9.88 14.48 8.44
N LEU A 205 -9.10 14.39 9.52
CA LEU A 205 -9.56 13.87 10.81
C LEU A 205 -10.65 14.74 11.43
N ARG A 206 -10.55 16.06 11.28
CA ARG A 206 -11.56 16.98 11.80
C ARG A 206 -12.88 16.89 11.02
N ILE A 207 -12.81 16.62 9.73
CA ILE A 207 -14.00 16.37 8.92
C ILE A 207 -14.63 15.01 9.30
N LEU A 208 -13.81 13.99 9.56
CA LEU A 208 -14.26 12.63 9.86
C LEU A 208 -14.82 12.46 11.27
N LEU A 209 -14.17 13.10 12.26
CA LEU A 209 -14.37 12.86 13.70
C LEU A 209 -14.55 14.15 14.53
N GLY A 210 -14.55 15.32 13.89
CA GLY A 210 -14.48 16.61 14.59
C GLY A 210 -15.81 17.17 15.08
N GLY A 211 -16.93 16.47 14.89
CA GLY A 211 -18.27 16.88 15.34
C GLY A 211 -18.54 16.66 16.84
N GLY A 212 -17.53 16.83 17.69
CA GLY A 212 -17.70 16.88 19.16
C GLY A 212 -17.11 15.71 19.97
N THR A 213 -16.70 14.61 19.34
CA THR A 213 -16.46 13.31 20.02
C THR A 213 -15.26 13.25 20.96
N ILE A 214 -14.23 14.02 20.67
CA ILE A 214 -12.99 14.04 21.45
C ILE A 214 -12.49 15.48 21.40
N GLN A 215 -12.46 16.14 22.56
CA GLN A 215 -11.95 17.50 22.70
C GLN A 215 -10.76 17.54 23.68
N GLY A 216 -9.99 18.62 23.63
CA GLY A 216 -8.88 18.85 24.54
C GLY A 216 -7.67 17.94 24.30
N GLU A 217 -6.91 17.65 25.36
CA GLU A 217 -5.62 16.96 25.28
C GLU A 217 -5.72 15.55 24.67
N LYS A 218 -6.81 14.82 24.92
CA LYS A 218 -7.04 13.49 24.36
C LYS A 218 -7.17 13.50 22.84
N TRP A 219 -7.78 14.55 22.28
CA TRP A 219 -7.87 14.72 20.82
C TRP A 219 -6.49 15.00 20.22
N THR A 220 -5.71 15.87 20.87
CA THR A 220 -4.37 16.20 20.37
C THR A 220 -3.44 15.00 20.40
N ASP A 221 -3.50 14.17 21.45
CA ASP A 221 -2.72 12.94 21.55
C ASP A 221 -3.17 11.92 20.49
N PHE A 222 -4.48 11.70 20.35
CA PHE A 222 -5.05 10.83 19.31
C PHE A 222 -4.59 11.23 17.89
N VAL A 223 -4.71 12.51 17.54
CA VAL A 223 -4.31 13.01 16.22
C VAL A 223 -2.80 12.85 16.01
N ALA A 224 -1.98 13.03 17.04
CA ALA A 224 -0.53 12.84 16.94
C ALA A 224 -0.16 11.38 16.69
N GLN A 225 -0.77 10.44 17.43
CA GLN A 225 -0.54 9.01 17.25
C GLN A 225 -1.02 8.53 15.88
N LEU A 226 -2.22 8.93 15.46
CA LEU A 226 -2.77 8.57 14.15
C LEU A 226 -1.90 9.12 13.00
N ARG A 227 -1.37 10.34 13.16
CA ARG A 227 -0.42 10.92 12.20
C ARG A 227 0.87 10.13 12.09
N SER A 228 1.42 9.67 13.22
CA SER A 228 2.62 8.85 13.22
C SER A 228 2.37 7.52 12.49
N HIS A 229 1.25 6.86 12.80
CA HIS A 229 0.91 5.58 12.18
C HIS A 229 0.50 5.70 10.71
N ALA A 230 -0.13 6.79 10.28
CA ALA A 230 -0.50 7.00 8.88
C ALA A 230 0.71 7.01 7.94
N ALA A 231 1.82 7.64 8.35
CA ALA A 231 3.06 7.60 7.58
C ALA A 231 3.64 6.18 7.53
N GLU A 232 3.63 5.45 8.65
CA GLU A 232 4.14 4.08 8.73
C GLU A 232 3.30 3.11 7.88
N MET A 233 1.97 3.27 7.86
CA MET A 233 1.07 2.51 6.99
C MET A 233 1.47 2.67 5.52
N MET A 234 1.67 3.89 5.05
CA MET A 234 2.05 4.16 3.66
C MET A 234 3.39 3.53 3.30
N VAL A 235 4.35 3.53 4.23
CA VAL A 235 5.62 2.84 4.05
C VAL A 235 5.42 1.33 3.93
N LEU A 236 4.60 0.71 4.79
CA LEU A 236 4.35 -0.74 4.75
C LEU A 236 3.58 -1.18 3.50
N ILE A 237 2.64 -0.37 3.01
CA ILE A 237 1.87 -0.64 1.80
C ILE A 237 2.75 -0.51 0.56
N GLY A 238 3.59 0.54 0.49
CA GLY A 238 4.44 0.80 -0.67
C GLY A 238 5.71 -0.05 -0.74
N LYS A 239 6.10 -0.70 0.36
CA LYS A 239 7.34 -1.47 0.44
C LYS A 239 7.22 -2.81 -0.30
N PRO A 240 8.15 -3.13 -1.22
CA PRO A 240 8.21 -4.46 -1.82
C PRO A 240 8.34 -5.56 -0.78
N ASN A 241 7.47 -6.57 -0.88
CA ASN A 241 7.39 -7.67 0.05
C ASN A 241 7.60 -9.02 -0.66
N VAL A 242 8.56 -9.80 -0.17
CA VAL A 242 8.89 -11.14 -0.67
C VAL A 242 7.71 -12.07 -0.49
N SER A 243 6.96 -11.97 0.62
CA SER A 243 5.76 -12.78 0.85
C SER A 243 4.69 -12.57 -0.21
N ASP A 244 4.52 -11.32 -0.68
CA ASP A 244 3.54 -10.98 -1.72
C ASP A 244 3.98 -11.43 -3.12
N LEU A 245 5.29 -11.58 -3.36
CA LEU A 245 5.87 -11.99 -4.65
C LEU A 245 6.08 -13.51 -4.75
N PHE A 246 6.24 -14.18 -3.61
CA PHE A 246 6.53 -15.62 -3.49
C PHE A 246 5.60 -16.26 -2.43
N PRO A 247 4.39 -16.71 -2.82
CA PRO A 247 3.38 -17.21 -1.89
C PRO A 247 3.85 -18.37 -1.00
N VAL A 248 4.78 -19.21 -1.48
CA VAL A 248 5.37 -20.31 -0.70
C VAL A 248 6.12 -19.82 0.55
N LEU A 249 6.64 -18.59 0.49
CA LEU A 249 7.36 -17.96 1.60
C LEU A 249 6.46 -17.12 2.51
N ALA A 250 5.19 -16.92 2.15
CA ALA A 250 4.29 -16.01 2.85
C ALA A 250 4.15 -16.34 4.34
N ARG A 251 4.08 -17.63 4.69
CA ARG A 251 3.95 -18.11 6.07
C ARG A 251 5.06 -17.65 7.03
N PHE A 252 6.22 -17.23 6.50
CA PHE A 252 7.38 -16.88 7.30
C PHE A 252 7.48 -15.39 7.61
N ASP A 253 6.72 -14.54 6.90
CA ASP A 253 6.80 -13.07 7.01
C ASP A 253 8.26 -12.57 7.09
N LEU A 254 9.09 -12.93 6.09
CA LEU A 254 10.54 -12.76 6.14
C LEU A 254 11.01 -11.32 6.39
N GLN A 255 10.18 -10.33 6.03
CA GLN A 255 10.47 -8.91 6.23
C GLN A 255 9.73 -8.30 7.44
N GLY A 256 8.91 -9.10 8.14
CA GLY A 256 8.09 -8.66 9.27
C GLY A 256 7.00 -7.64 8.90
N ILE A 257 6.59 -7.59 7.63
CA ILE A 257 5.67 -6.56 7.12
C ILE A 257 4.26 -6.83 7.64
N GLU A 258 3.80 -8.08 7.59
CA GLU A 258 2.48 -8.44 8.10
C GLU A 258 2.42 -8.21 9.61
N LYS A 259 3.44 -8.64 10.36
CA LYS A 259 3.51 -8.44 11.81
C LYS A 259 3.49 -6.95 12.21
N LYS A 260 4.19 -6.10 11.47
CA LYS A 260 4.17 -4.64 11.72
C LYS A 260 2.81 -4.03 11.37
N ALA A 261 2.24 -4.42 10.24
CA ALA A 261 0.90 -3.98 9.85
C ALA A 261 -0.15 -4.35 10.90
N LYS A 262 -0.07 -5.56 11.48
CA LYS A 262 -0.97 -6.02 12.55
C LYS A 262 -0.89 -5.14 13.80
N ARG A 263 0.32 -4.79 14.24
CA ARG A 263 0.51 -3.90 15.40
C ARG A 263 -0.11 -2.53 15.18
N ILE A 264 0.11 -1.96 13.99
CA ILE A 264 -0.49 -0.67 13.64
C ILE A 264 -2.02 -0.81 13.57
N ALA A 265 -2.53 -1.86 12.93
CA ALA A 265 -3.97 -2.12 12.84
C ALA A 265 -4.61 -2.26 14.22
N GLU A 266 -3.98 -2.96 15.16
CA GLU A 266 -4.45 -3.07 16.55
C GLU A 266 -4.56 -1.70 17.23
N THR A 267 -3.52 -0.86 17.10
CA THR A 267 -3.51 0.49 17.66
C THR A 267 -4.60 1.37 17.03
N LEU A 268 -4.74 1.35 15.71
CA LEU A 268 -5.79 2.08 15.00
C LEU A 268 -7.19 1.60 15.37
N ASP A 269 -7.37 0.28 15.50
CA ASP A 269 -8.66 -0.30 15.86
C ASP A 269 -9.11 0.14 17.25
N GLN A 270 -8.21 0.13 18.24
CA GLN A 270 -8.49 0.63 19.58
C GLN A 270 -8.94 2.09 19.56
N PHE A 271 -8.32 2.93 18.74
CA PHE A 271 -8.72 4.32 18.64
C PHE A 271 -10.06 4.54 17.95
N LEU A 272 -10.28 3.87 16.82
CA LEU A 272 -11.56 3.95 16.12
C LEU A 272 -12.68 3.43 17.02
N GLN A 273 -12.43 2.35 17.74
CA GLN A 273 -13.35 1.80 18.73
C GLN A 273 -13.67 2.84 19.83
N TYR A 274 -12.65 3.49 20.39
CA TYR A 274 -12.86 4.56 21.37
C TYR A 274 -13.71 5.72 20.80
N ALA A 275 -13.41 6.19 19.59
CA ALA A 275 -14.16 7.26 18.94
C ALA A 275 -15.64 6.86 18.70
N ILE A 276 -15.87 5.64 18.22
CA ILE A 276 -17.22 5.08 18.03
C ILE A 276 -18.00 5.05 19.37
N GLU A 277 -17.34 4.60 20.44
CA GLU A 277 -17.96 4.49 21.77
C GLU A 277 -18.31 5.85 22.38
N GLN A 278 -17.43 6.84 22.25
CA GLN A 278 -17.72 8.20 22.70
C GLN A 278 -18.91 8.78 21.93
N ARG A 279 -18.93 8.63 20.60
CA ARG A 279 -20.03 9.13 19.77
C ARG A 279 -21.37 8.50 20.14
N SER A 280 -21.36 7.19 20.37
CA SER A 280 -22.55 6.44 20.78
C SER A 280 -23.12 6.88 22.13
N LYS A 281 -22.29 7.49 23.01
CA LYS A 281 -22.74 8.06 24.29
C LYS A 281 -23.33 9.47 24.10
N GLU A 282 -22.74 10.28 23.25
CA GLU A 282 -23.16 11.66 22.95
C GLU A 282 -24.48 11.73 22.17
N GLU A 283 -24.75 10.76 21.28
CA GLU A 283 -26.02 10.66 20.55
C GLU A 283 -27.24 10.55 21.49
N LYS A 284 -27.04 10.04 22.71
CA LYS A 284 -28.09 9.99 23.74
C LYS A 284 -28.31 11.33 24.46
N ALA A 285 -27.41 12.30 24.27
CA ALA A 285 -27.37 13.55 25.03
C ALA A 285 -27.72 14.80 24.19
N HIS A 286 -27.39 14.85 22.89
CA HIS A 286 -27.65 16.03 22.05
C HIS A 286 -28.00 15.63 20.60
N MET A 287 -29.22 15.97 20.15
CA MET A 287 -29.72 15.70 18.79
C MET A 287 -29.52 16.88 17.80
N ASP A 288 -28.97 18.02 18.23
CA ASP A 288 -29.13 19.30 17.52
C ASP A 288 -27.83 19.93 16.98
N GLU A 289 -26.66 19.28 17.16
CA GLU A 289 -25.41 19.70 16.53
C GLU A 289 -25.15 18.88 15.26
N GLY A 290 -24.71 19.55 14.19
CA GLY A 290 -24.59 18.96 12.85
C GLY A 290 -23.83 17.62 12.83
N LYS A 291 -24.38 16.63 12.11
CA LYS A 291 -23.80 15.29 11.98
C LYS A 291 -22.46 15.35 11.25
N ASP A 292 -21.40 14.85 11.88
CA ASP A 292 -20.15 14.57 11.16
C ASP A 292 -20.17 13.19 10.50
N PHE A 293 -19.11 12.88 9.75
CA PHE A 293 -19.10 11.65 8.95
C PHE A 293 -19.15 10.39 9.80
N LEU A 294 -18.52 10.36 10.98
CA LEU A 294 -18.66 9.24 11.88
C LEU A 294 -20.12 9.02 12.26
N GLN A 295 -20.87 10.08 12.63
CA GLN A 295 -22.29 9.93 12.94
C GLN A 295 -23.09 9.41 11.74
N ILE A 296 -22.84 9.93 10.53
CA ILE A 296 -23.53 9.46 9.31
C ILE A 296 -23.28 7.96 9.07
N LEU A 297 -22.03 7.50 9.25
CA LEU A 297 -21.68 6.09 9.10
C LEU A 297 -22.31 5.22 10.19
N LEU A 298 -22.41 5.71 11.43
CA LEU A 298 -23.09 5.00 12.52
C LEU A 298 -24.61 4.92 12.31
N ASP A 299 -25.23 5.98 11.78
CA ASP A 299 -26.65 5.96 11.39
C ASP A 299 -26.91 4.90 10.31
N LEU A 300 -26.00 4.79 9.33
CA LEU A 300 -26.05 3.72 8.32
C LEU A 300 -25.86 2.34 8.93
N ASN A 301 -24.96 2.17 9.90
CA ASN A 301 -24.78 0.89 10.60
C ASN A 301 -26.05 0.43 11.34
N LYS A 302 -26.83 1.38 11.88
CA LYS A 302 -28.10 1.13 12.58
C LYS A 302 -29.31 0.96 11.64
N HIS A 303 -29.14 1.13 10.33
CA HIS A 303 -30.24 1.10 9.38
C HIS A 303 -30.87 -0.31 9.30
N GLU A 304 -32.20 -0.41 9.37
CA GLU A 304 -32.92 -1.70 9.39
C GLU A 304 -32.81 -2.48 8.06
N ASP A 305 -32.84 -1.77 6.92
CA ASP A 305 -32.65 -2.36 5.58
C ASP A 305 -31.21 -2.88 5.39
N PRO A 306 -30.99 -4.21 5.23
CA PRO A 306 -29.67 -4.79 4.99
C PRO A 306 -29.01 -4.31 3.69
N ALA A 307 -29.80 -3.86 2.71
CA ALA A 307 -29.27 -3.31 1.48
C ALA A 307 -28.57 -1.96 1.71
N LYS A 308 -28.90 -1.25 2.79
CA LYS A 308 -28.34 0.06 3.16
C LYS A 308 -27.41 0.01 4.36
N SER A 309 -27.54 -0.99 5.23
CA SER A 309 -26.73 -1.10 6.44
C SER A 309 -25.27 -1.46 6.18
N ILE A 310 -24.34 -0.98 6.99
CA ILE A 310 -22.91 -1.32 6.90
C ILE A 310 -22.43 -1.93 8.20
N THR A 311 -21.41 -2.79 8.16
CA THR A 311 -20.81 -3.37 9.38
C THR A 311 -19.91 -2.37 10.09
N ILE A 312 -19.59 -2.62 11.36
CA ILE A 312 -18.64 -1.76 12.09
C ILE A 312 -17.24 -1.79 11.46
N GLU A 313 -16.82 -2.94 10.94
CA GLU A 313 -15.57 -3.07 10.18
C GLU A 313 -15.60 -2.22 8.91
N GLN A 314 -16.74 -2.13 8.22
CA GLN A 314 -16.91 -1.27 7.05
C GLN A 314 -16.88 0.22 7.42
N VAL A 315 -17.46 0.61 8.57
CA VAL A 315 -17.34 1.97 9.12
C VAL A 315 -15.87 2.31 9.35
N LYS A 316 -15.15 1.45 10.10
CA LYS A 316 -13.73 1.64 10.41
C LYS A 316 -12.88 1.67 9.13
N SER A 317 -13.14 0.76 8.20
CA SER A 317 -12.43 0.67 6.92
C SER A 317 -12.58 1.94 6.09
N ILE A 318 -13.79 2.52 5.98
CA ILE A 318 -14.01 3.77 5.24
C ILE A 318 -13.25 4.96 5.86
N ILE A 319 -13.15 5.02 7.19
CA ILE A 319 -12.45 6.11 7.89
C ILE A 319 -10.94 6.07 7.62
N LEU A 320 -10.38 4.88 7.36
CA LEU A 320 -8.95 4.69 7.10
C LEU A 320 -8.55 4.78 5.62
N VAL A 321 -9.50 5.01 4.70
CA VAL A 321 -9.25 5.23 3.25
C VAL A 321 -8.73 6.63 3.01
#